data_AF-A0A1G3XU31-F1
#
_entry.id   AF-A0A1G3XU31-F1
#
_cell.length_a   1.000
_cell.length_b   1.000
_cell.length_c   1.000
_cell.angle_alpha   90.00
_cell.angle_beta   90.00
_cell.angle_gamma   90.00
#
_symmetry.space_group_name_H-M   'P 1'
#
loop_
_entity.id
_entity.type
_entity.pdbx_description
1 polymer ?
#
loop_
_entity_poly.entity_id
_entity_poly.type
_entity_poly.pdbx_seq_one_letter_code
_entity_poly.pdbx_strand_id
1 'polypeptide(L)'
;MEYGIEIIAGEDHPKRRVVFLISDDRKVTAKKAFDCLDRTGERTLRRRFDMWLDNQPGRKRYHGFNSSQFNGRYTNCSVFKCGKHNQERFYGFLRKSKERNSAYEICILVVHIKKKRDETEESDLKDVIALSETIAVQKAIKNFFKEKL
;
A
#
# COMPACT_ATOMS: atom_id res chain seq x y z
N MET A 1 -20.32 -5.59 1.53
CA MET A 1 -19.06 -5.61 0.75
C MET A 1 -18.09 -6.49 1.50
N GLU A 2 -17.52 -7.47 0.80
CA GLU A 2 -16.51 -8.36 1.37
C GLU A 2 -15.11 -7.80 1.05
N TYR A 3 -14.21 -7.89 2.01
CA TYR A 3 -12.82 -7.47 1.86
C TYR A 3 -11.92 -8.66 2.13
N GLY A 4 -10.95 -8.87 1.26
CA GLY A 4 -9.90 -9.88 1.36
C GLY A 4 -8.51 -9.27 1.28
N ILE A 5 -7.50 -10.08 1.56
CA ILE A 5 -6.09 -9.70 1.49
C ILE A 5 -5.38 -10.70 0.58
N GLU A 6 -4.57 -10.20 -0.35
CA GLU A 6 -3.70 -11.02 -1.19
C GLU A 6 -2.25 -10.56 -1.04
N ILE A 7 -1.35 -11.51 -0.81
CA ILE A 7 0.08 -11.24 -0.68
C ILE A 7 0.66 -11.00 -2.06
N ILE A 8 1.38 -9.88 -2.24
CA ILE A 8 2.07 -9.59 -3.50
C ILE A 8 3.59 -9.71 -3.39
N ALA A 9 4.15 -9.42 -2.21
CA ALA A 9 5.59 -9.54 -1.96
C ALA A 9 5.89 -9.77 -0.47
N GLY A 10 6.96 -10.52 -0.19
CA GLY A 10 7.44 -10.74 1.17
C GLY A 10 6.61 -11.76 1.97
N GLU A 11 6.19 -12.86 1.32
CA GLU A 11 5.51 -13.97 2.00
C GLU A 11 6.35 -14.51 3.15
N ASP A 12 7.62 -14.84 2.92
CA ASP A 12 8.53 -15.34 3.96
C ASP A 12 9.47 -14.27 4.52
N HIS A 13 9.26 -12.99 4.16
CA HIS A 13 10.17 -11.94 4.58
C HIS A 13 10.01 -11.64 6.09
N PRO A 14 11.11 -11.60 6.87
CA PRO A 14 11.06 -11.64 8.33
C PRO A 14 10.58 -10.33 8.99
N LYS A 15 10.59 -9.22 8.25
CA LYS A 15 10.31 -7.88 8.81
C LYS A 15 9.20 -7.12 8.11
N ARG A 16 8.88 -7.46 6.87
CA ARG A 16 8.03 -6.64 6.02
C ARG A 16 7.22 -7.49 5.06
N ARG A 17 6.06 -6.98 4.66
CA ARG A 17 5.23 -7.58 3.62
C ARG A 17 4.46 -6.51 2.87
N VAL A 18 4.22 -6.73 1.58
CA VAL A 18 3.29 -5.92 0.77
C VAL A 18 2.11 -6.80 0.37
N VAL A 19 0.91 -6.25 0.56
CA VAL A 19 -0.35 -6.93 0.22
C VAL A 19 -1.29 -5.99 -0.51
N PHE A 20 -2.23 -6.56 -1.27
CA PHE A 20 -3.38 -5.85 -1.79
C PHE A 20 -4.60 -6.08 -0.89
N LEU A 21 -5.37 -5.02 -0.67
CA LEU A 21 -6.77 -5.16 -0.29
C LEU A 21 -7.57 -5.52 -1.54
N ILE A 22 -8.43 -6.53 -1.44
CA ILE A 22 -9.29 -6.99 -2.55
C ILE A 22 -10.74 -6.82 -2.14
N SER A 23 -11.54 -6.21 -3.01
CA SER A 23 -12.98 -6.04 -2.82
C SER A 23 -13.64 -5.65 -4.14
N ASP A 24 -14.96 -5.82 -4.21
CA ASP A 24 -15.81 -5.22 -5.25
C ASP A 24 -16.13 -3.74 -5.00
N ASP A 25 -15.70 -3.19 -3.86
CA ASP A 25 -15.75 -1.76 -3.58
C ASP A 25 -15.01 -0.97 -4.69
N ARG A 26 -15.71 0.01 -5.27
CA ARG A 26 -15.18 0.86 -6.36
C ARG A 26 -13.98 1.69 -5.92
N LYS A 27 -13.79 1.93 -4.63
CA LYS A 27 -12.61 2.62 -4.09
C LYS A 27 -11.37 1.72 -4.03
N VAL A 28 -11.54 0.40 -4.03
CA VAL A 28 -10.43 -0.56 -3.97
C VAL A 28 -9.99 -0.92 -5.39
N THR A 29 -9.01 -0.18 -5.90
CA THR A 29 -8.58 -0.24 -7.31
C THR A 29 -7.15 -0.73 -7.51
N ALA A 30 -6.34 -0.81 -6.45
CA ALA A 30 -4.92 -1.14 -6.56
C ALA A 30 -4.65 -2.50 -7.22
N LYS A 31 -5.34 -3.57 -6.80
CA LYS A 31 -5.16 -4.91 -7.37
C LYS A 31 -5.54 -4.95 -8.86
N LYS A 32 -6.73 -4.44 -9.19
CA LYS A 32 -7.23 -4.39 -10.57
C LYS A 32 -6.28 -3.62 -11.48
N ALA A 33 -5.75 -2.50 -11.01
CA ALA A 33 -4.77 -1.74 -11.78
C ALA A 33 -3.44 -2.47 -11.95
N PHE A 34 -2.99 -3.19 -10.92
CA PHE A 34 -1.77 -4.01 -10.98
C PHE A 34 -1.90 -5.12 -12.03
N ASP A 35 -3.03 -5.82 -12.04
CA ASP A 35 -3.31 -6.91 -12.99
C ASP A 35 -3.40 -6.42 -14.44
N CYS A 36 -3.71 -5.14 -14.63
CA CYS A 36 -3.74 -4.48 -15.95
C CYS A 36 -2.39 -3.87 -16.36
N LEU A 37 -1.34 -3.96 -15.54
CA LEU A 37 -0.01 -3.48 -15.94
C LEU A 37 0.55 -4.37 -17.06
N ASP A 38 1.33 -3.75 -17.94
CA ASP A 38 2.16 -4.51 -18.86
C ASP A 38 3.28 -5.23 -18.09
N ARG A 39 3.88 -6.25 -18.71
CA ARG A 39 4.95 -7.06 -18.09
C ARG A 39 6.11 -6.20 -17.56
N THR A 40 6.42 -5.10 -18.25
CA THR A 40 7.48 -4.17 -17.84
C THR A 40 7.08 -3.37 -16.59
N GLY A 41 5.87 -2.84 -16.56
CA GLY A 41 5.30 -2.11 -15.43
C GLY A 41 5.20 -2.99 -14.19
N GLU A 42 4.65 -4.20 -14.34
CA GLU A 42 4.52 -5.18 -13.26
C GLU A 42 5.90 -5.52 -12.68
N ARG A 43 6.87 -5.90 -13.53
CA ARG A 43 8.25 -6.20 -13.10
C ARG A 43 8.89 -5.02 -12.39
N THR A 44 8.65 -3.80 -12.89
CA THR A 44 9.19 -2.58 -12.29
C THR A 44 8.61 -2.34 -10.91
N LEU A 45 7.30 -2.55 -10.73
CA LEU A 45 6.65 -2.36 -9.43
C LEU A 45 7.06 -3.44 -8.43
N ARG A 46 7.10 -4.71 -8.85
CA ARG A 46 7.61 -5.82 -8.01
C ARG A 46 9.02 -5.56 -7.49
N ARG A 47 9.93 -5.13 -8.36
CA ARG A 47 11.29 -4.72 -7.95
C ARG A 47 11.26 -3.61 -6.90
N ARG A 48 10.30 -2.68 -6.95
CA ARG A 48 10.17 -1.61 -5.95
C ARG A 48 9.64 -2.15 -4.62
N PHE A 49 8.77 -3.16 -4.64
CA PHE A 49 8.38 -3.88 -3.43
C PHE A 49 9.59 -4.54 -2.79
N ASP A 50 10.41 -5.28 -3.55
CA ASP A 50 11.63 -5.92 -3.05
C ASP A 50 12.57 -4.90 -2.39
N MET A 51 12.82 -3.78 -3.06
CA MET A 51 13.62 -2.69 -2.49
C MET A 51 13.05 -2.13 -1.19
N TRP A 52 11.72 -2.06 -1.06
CA TRP A 52 11.10 -1.61 0.18
C TRP A 52 11.18 -2.67 1.28
N LEU A 53 11.01 -3.95 0.95
CA LEU A 53 11.23 -5.06 1.88
C LEU A 53 12.66 -5.02 2.46
N ASP A 54 13.65 -4.78 1.60
CA ASP A 54 15.09 -4.69 1.94
C ASP A 54 15.49 -3.37 2.62
N ASN A 55 14.53 -2.50 2.94
CA ASN A 55 14.78 -1.20 3.55
C ASN A 55 15.68 -0.26 2.72
N GLN A 56 15.58 -0.36 1.40
CA GLN A 56 16.19 0.56 0.44
C GLN A 56 15.15 1.31 -0.42
N PRO A 57 14.08 1.88 0.17
CA PRO A 57 13.07 2.57 -0.62
C PRO A 57 13.62 3.91 -1.12
N GLY A 58 14.00 3.97 -2.40
CA GLY A 58 14.36 5.24 -3.02
C GLY A 58 13.15 6.18 -3.06
N ARG A 59 13.28 7.43 -2.59
CA ARG A 59 12.18 8.43 -2.50
C ARG A 59 11.39 8.64 -3.79
N LYS A 60 12.06 8.50 -4.96
CA LYS A 60 11.41 8.60 -6.28
C LYS A 60 10.49 7.42 -6.61
N ARG A 61 10.58 6.31 -5.86
CA ARG A 61 9.93 5.02 -6.15
C ARG A 61 8.90 4.67 -5.08
N TYR A 62 9.18 5.04 -3.85
CA TYR A 62 8.32 4.91 -2.69
C TYR A 62 8.33 6.20 -1.89
N HIS A 63 7.17 6.63 -1.42
CA HIS A 63 7.05 7.79 -0.54
C HIS A 63 6.13 7.45 0.63
N GLY A 64 6.66 7.52 1.85
CA GLY A 64 5.86 7.58 3.08
C GLY A 64 5.70 9.04 3.51
N PHE A 65 4.59 9.39 4.12
CA PHE A 65 4.33 10.76 4.56
C PHE A 65 4.78 10.93 6.01
N ASN A 66 5.36 12.09 6.33
CA ASN A 66 5.86 12.38 7.68
C ASN A 66 5.02 13.47 8.38
N SER A 67 5.36 13.80 9.62
CA SER A 67 4.60 14.76 10.44
C SER A 67 4.63 16.20 9.90
N SER A 68 5.63 16.58 9.11
CA SER A 68 5.69 17.91 8.49
C SER A 68 4.82 18.02 7.23
N GLN A 69 4.32 16.91 6.70
CA GLN A 69 3.40 16.88 5.57
C GLN A 69 1.95 16.79 6.07
N PHE A 70 1.06 17.62 5.51
CA PHE A 70 -0.38 17.58 5.79
C PHE A 70 -0.72 17.55 7.30
N ASN A 71 0.03 18.31 8.11
CA ASN A 71 -0.11 18.36 9.57
C ASN A 71 -0.04 16.99 10.25
N GLY A 72 0.70 16.04 9.67
CA GLY A 72 0.93 14.70 10.22
C GLY A 72 -0.26 13.74 10.15
N ARG A 73 -1.33 14.09 9.45
CA ARG A 73 -2.55 13.26 9.36
C ARG A 73 -2.34 11.93 8.63
N TYR A 74 -1.42 11.90 7.67
CA TYR A 74 -1.25 10.75 6.77
C TYR A 74 0.05 9.98 7.02
N THR A 75 0.59 10.02 8.24
CA THR A 75 1.87 9.39 8.60
C THR A 75 1.90 7.87 8.37
N ASN A 76 0.74 7.22 8.41
CA ASN A 76 0.61 5.81 8.08
C ASN A 76 0.39 5.55 6.59
N CYS A 77 0.14 6.57 5.77
CA CYS A 77 -0.03 6.39 4.34
C CYS A 77 1.33 6.21 3.65
N SER A 78 1.29 5.52 2.51
CA SER A 78 2.44 5.32 1.66
C SER A 78 2.01 5.20 0.20
N VAL A 79 2.94 5.42 -0.72
CA VAL A 79 2.70 5.25 -2.15
C VAL A 79 3.90 4.61 -2.82
N PHE A 80 3.65 3.56 -3.59
CA PHE A 80 4.57 3.08 -4.61
C PHE A 80 4.25 3.75 -5.93
N LYS A 81 5.27 4.25 -6.59
CA LYS A 81 5.16 4.85 -7.92
C LYS A 81 5.66 3.83 -8.95
N CYS A 82 5.19 3.84 -10.19
CA CYS A 82 5.79 3.14 -11.33
C CYS A 82 5.35 3.75 -12.68
N GLY A 83 5.71 3.09 -13.78
CA GLY A 83 5.46 3.57 -15.14
C GLY A 83 6.35 4.73 -15.56
N LYS A 84 6.11 5.24 -16.77
CA LYS A 84 6.83 6.38 -17.34
C LYS A 84 6.61 7.60 -16.44
N HIS A 85 7.70 8.27 -16.07
CA HIS A 85 7.68 9.43 -15.16
C HIS A 85 6.94 9.22 -13.82
N ASN A 86 6.84 7.98 -13.32
CA ASN A 86 6.17 7.67 -12.04
C ASN A 86 4.67 8.04 -12.00
N GLN A 87 4.00 8.00 -13.15
CA GLN A 87 2.58 8.35 -13.28
C GLN A 87 1.64 7.35 -12.60
N GLU A 88 1.99 6.06 -12.55
CA GLU A 88 1.16 5.04 -11.93
C GLU A 88 1.45 5.02 -10.43
N ARG A 89 0.43 5.23 -9.60
CA ARG A 89 0.60 5.34 -8.15
C ARG A 89 -0.30 4.37 -7.42
N PHE A 90 0.31 3.55 -6.59
CA PHE A 90 -0.33 2.55 -5.74
C PHE A 90 -0.23 3.04 -4.31
N TYR A 91 -1.31 3.65 -3.85
CA TYR A 91 -1.45 4.18 -2.51
C TYR A 91 -1.92 3.09 -1.55
N GLY A 92 -1.41 3.16 -0.34
CA GLY A 92 -1.69 2.21 0.72
C GLY A 92 -1.43 2.80 2.09
N PHE A 93 -1.60 1.97 3.11
CA PHE A 93 -1.26 2.32 4.48
C PHE A 93 -0.42 1.23 5.15
N LEU A 94 0.35 1.65 6.15
CA LEU A 94 1.23 0.81 6.93
C LEU A 94 0.51 0.32 8.18
N ARG A 95 0.71 -0.95 8.49
CA ARG A 95 0.23 -1.60 9.71
C ARG A 95 1.38 -2.35 10.36
N LYS A 96 1.53 -2.20 11.69
CA LYS A 96 2.48 -3.01 12.46
C LYS A 96 1.77 -4.24 13.01
N SER A 97 2.34 -5.42 12.76
CA SER A 97 1.85 -6.69 13.32
C SER A 97 2.54 -6.96 14.65
N LYS A 98 1.87 -6.70 15.77
CA LYS A 98 2.44 -6.92 17.11
C LYS A 98 2.75 -8.40 17.40
N GLU A 99 2.05 -9.34 16.76
CA GLU A 99 2.17 -10.77 17.08
C GLU A 99 3.41 -11.45 16.51
N ARG A 100 3.88 -11.04 15.33
CA ARG A 100 5.14 -11.55 14.75
C ARG A 100 6.36 -10.91 15.41
N ASN A 101 6.38 -9.58 15.45
CA ASN A 101 7.42 -8.74 16.04
C ASN A 101 6.91 -7.29 16.01
N SER A 102 7.16 -6.48 17.03
CA SER A 102 6.81 -5.05 17.04
C SER A 102 7.41 -4.25 15.86
N ALA A 103 8.48 -4.76 15.24
CA ALA A 103 9.09 -4.21 14.04
C ALA A 103 8.50 -4.73 12.71
N TYR A 104 7.59 -5.72 12.73
CA TYR A 104 6.99 -6.27 11.51
C TYR A 104 6.00 -5.29 10.90
N GLU A 105 6.26 -4.87 9.66
CA GLU A 105 5.51 -3.82 8.97
C GLU A 105 4.86 -4.34 7.68
N ILE A 106 3.54 -4.18 7.59
CA ILE A 106 2.74 -4.57 6.43
C ILE A 106 2.34 -3.31 5.69
N CYS A 107 2.59 -3.26 4.39
CA CYS A 107 2.03 -2.24 3.51
C CYS A 107 0.81 -2.81 2.79
N ILE A 108 -0.37 -2.23 3.04
CA ILE A 108 -1.64 -2.62 2.44
C ILE A 108 -1.97 -1.63 1.33
N LEU A 109 -1.86 -2.06 0.07
CA LEU A 109 -2.19 -1.25 -1.11
C LEU A 109 -3.69 -1.32 -1.39
N VAL A 110 -4.32 -0.17 -1.56
CA VAL A 110 -5.78 -0.04 -1.67
C VAL A 110 -6.23 0.71 -2.92
N VAL A 111 -5.58 1.82 -3.24
CA VAL A 111 -6.02 2.75 -4.28
C VAL A 111 -4.93 2.88 -5.34
N HIS A 112 -5.33 2.80 -6.61
CA HIS A 112 -4.51 3.19 -7.75
C HIS A 112 -4.99 4.51 -8.34
N ILE A 113 -4.03 5.38 -8.67
CA ILE A 113 -4.29 6.65 -9.37
C ILE A 113 -3.20 6.85 -10.42
N LYS A 114 -3.63 7.27 -11.61
CA LYS A 114 -2.72 7.73 -12.68
C LYS A 114 -2.58 9.25 -12.62
N LYS A 115 -1.39 9.74 -12.30
CA LYS A 115 -1.10 11.18 -12.17
C LYS A 115 -0.42 11.74 -13.41
N LYS A 116 -0.78 12.97 -13.78
CA LYS A 116 -0.11 13.76 -14.82
C LYS A 116 1.08 14.59 -14.30
N ARG A 117 1.14 14.84 -12.99
CA ARG A 117 2.16 15.65 -12.29
C ARG A 117 2.72 14.87 -11.10
N ASP A 118 3.89 15.24 -10.60
CA ASP A 118 4.52 14.51 -9.48
C ASP A 118 3.93 14.87 -8.09
N GLU A 119 3.04 15.84 -7.99
CA GLU A 119 2.39 16.20 -6.73
C GLU A 119 1.40 15.13 -6.27
N THR A 120 1.33 14.90 -4.96
CA THR A 120 0.26 14.10 -4.33
C THR A 120 -0.79 15.07 -3.82
N GLU A 121 -2.05 14.83 -4.17
CA GLU A 121 -3.15 15.64 -3.70
C GLU A 121 -3.67 15.05 -2.39
N GLU A 122 -4.03 15.90 -1.43
CA GLU A 122 -4.49 15.41 -0.11
C GLU A 122 -5.73 14.51 -0.23
N SER A 123 -6.58 14.76 -1.23
CA SER A 123 -7.75 13.93 -1.54
C SER A 123 -7.40 12.46 -1.78
N ASP A 124 -6.25 12.18 -2.40
CA ASP A 124 -5.79 10.80 -2.66
C ASP A 124 -5.58 10.05 -1.34
N LEU A 125 -5.09 10.74 -0.31
CA LEU A 125 -4.76 10.17 0.99
C LEU A 125 -6.00 10.04 1.89
N LYS A 126 -7.01 10.90 1.70
CA LYS A 126 -8.29 10.81 2.42
C LYS A 126 -9.01 9.49 2.14
N ASP A 127 -9.05 9.05 0.90
CA ASP A 127 -9.68 7.76 0.55
C ASP A 127 -8.92 6.57 1.16
N VAL A 128 -7.59 6.63 1.17
CA VAL A 128 -6.75 5.59 1.78
C VAL A 128 -7.02 5.48 3.28
N ILE A 129 -7.09 6.60 3.99
CA ILE A 129 -7.37 6.60 5.43
C ILE A 129 -8.80 6.14 5.72
N ALA A 130 -9.80 6.63 4.97
CA ALA A 130 -11.19 6.20 5.15
C ALA A 130 -11.33 4.67 4.98
N LEU A 131 -10.64 4.08 4.00
CA LEU A 131 -10.59 2.62 3.85
C LEU A 131 -9.87 1.93 5.02
N SER A 132 -8.76 2.49 5.51
CA SER A 132 -8.02 1.93 6.65
C SER A 132 -8.81 1.94 7.97
N GLU A 133 -9.74 2.89 8.12
CA GLU A 133 -10.61 3.07 9.28
C GLU A 133 -11.90 2.25 9.17
N THR A 134 -12.19 1.68 8.00
CA THR A 134 -13.40 0.87 7.78
C THR A 134 -13.32 -0.43 8.59
N ILE A 135 -14.31 -0.66 9.46
CA ILE A 135 -14.37 -1.83 10.36
C ILE A 135 -14.22 -3.16 9.61
N ALA A 136 -14.87 -3.29 8.44
CA ALA A 136 -14.79 -4.50 7.63
C ALA A 136 -13.37 -4.75 7.08
N VAL A 137 -12.64 -3.69 6.69
CA VAL A 137 -11.24 -3.77 6.24
C VAL A 137 -10.34 -4.16 7.41
N GLN A 138 -10.52 -3.54 8.57
CA GLN A 138 -9.77 -3.89 9.78
C GLN A 138 -9.98 -5.36 10.18
N LYS A 139 -11.22 -5.85 10.08
CA LYS A 139 -11.56 -7.25 10.33
C LYS A 139 -10.92 -8.19 9.30
N ALA A 140 -10.90 -7.83 8.02
CA ALA A 140 -10.25 -8.62 6.98
C ALA A 140 -8.74 -8.74 7.21
N ILE A 141 -8.06 -7.63 7.52
CA ILE A 141 -6.63 -7.60 7.86
C ILE A 141 -6.37 -8.47 9.08
N LYS A 142 -7.15 -8.28 10.15
CA LYS A 142 -7.04 -9.07 11.38
C LYS A 142 -7.14 -10.56 11.10
N ASN A 143 -8.20 -10.98 10.40
CA ASN A 143 -8.46 -12.39 10.12
C ASN A 143 -7.35 -13.01 9.26
N PHE A 144 -6.86 -12.27 8.27
CA PHE A 144 -5.80 -12.76 7.38
C PHE A 144 -4.47 -12.97 8.11
N PHE A 145 -4.05 -11.98 8.90
CA PHE A 145 -2.78 -12.05 9.64
C PHE A 145 -2.90 -12.79 10.98
N LYS A 146 -4.12 -13.19 11.35
CA LYS A 146 -4.48 -13.78 12.65
C LYS A 146 -4.15 -12.88 13.85
N GLU A 147 -4.00 -11.57 13.65
CA GLU A 147 -3.68 -10.61 14.73
C GLU A 147 -4.80 -10.60 15.79
N LYS A 148 -4.49 -10.60 17.09
CA LYS A 148 -5.44 -10.20 18.13
C LYS A 148 -5.63 -8.67 18.09
N LEU A 149 -6.90 -8.22 18.11
CA LEU A 149 -7.27 -6.80 18.27
C LEU A 149 -7.16 -6.44 19.74
#